data_AF-A0A2U0RZP7-F1
#
_entry.id   AF-A0A2U0RZP7-F1
#
_cell.length_a   1.000
_cell.length_b   1.000
_cell.length_c   1.000
_cell.angle_alpha   90.00
_cell.angle_beta   90.00
_cell.angle_gamma   90.00
#
_symmetry.space_group_name_H-M   'P 1'
#
loop_
_entity.id
_entity.type
_entity.pdbx_description
1 polymer ?
#
loop_
_entity_poly.entity_id
_entity_poly.type
_entity_poly.pdbx_seq_one_letter_code
_entity_poly.pdbx_strand_id
1 'polypeptide(L)' 'MAEILTIAKDGCLKTQIMYRANLSFSQLNEYLSFLTKMNLLKIQNENKKNVYRTTAKGDKYLEKYKDISDILGRND' A
#
# COMPACT_ATOMS: atom_id res chain seq x y z
N MET A 1 4.99 1.30 -4.44
CA MET A 1 4.52 1.75 -3.10
C MET A 1 3.13 2.38 -3.17
N ALA A 2 2.90 3.39 -4.02
CA ALA A 2 1.56 3.97 -4.22
C ALA A 2 0.52 2.90 -4.57
N GLU A 3 0.83 1.99 -5.49
CA GLU A 3 -0.06 0.86 -5.85
C GLU A 3 -0.45 -0.03 -4.64
N ILE A 4 0.50 -0.39 -3.77
CA ILE A 4 0.22 -1.17 -2.55
C ILE A 4 -0.74 -0.42 -1.63
N LEU A 5 -0.53 0.88 -1.42
CA LEU A 5 -1.40 1.72 -0.61
C LEU A 5 -2.79 1.88 -1.25
N THR A 6 -2.87 1.95 -2.59
CA THR A 6 -4.14 1.98 -3.31
C THR A 6 -4.91 0.67 -3.14
N ILE A 7 -4.26 -0.49 -3.33
CA ILE A 7 -4.85 -1.82 -3.14
C ILE A 7 -5.37 -2.00 -1.70
N ALA A 8 -4.65 -1.44 -0.72
CA ALA A 8 -4.94 -1.62 0.70
C ALA A 8 -5.90 -0.59 1.31
N LYS A 9 -6.49 0.34 0.53
CA LYS A 9 -7.41 1.37 1.06
C LYS A 9 -8.55 0.79 1.91
N ASP A 10 -9.22 -0.24 1.39
CA ASP A 10 -10.35 -0.89 2.05
C ASP A 10 -9.95 -2.06 2.96
N GLY A 11 -8.65 -2.26 3.15
CA GLY A 11 -8.13 -3.44 3.82
C GLY A 11 -8.02 -4.62 2.87
N CYS A 12 -6.88 -5.32 2.91
CA CYS A 12 -6.69 -6.53 2.14
C CYS A 12 -5.70 -7.49 2.79
N LEU A 13 -5.72 -8.74 2.37
CA LEU A 13 -4.75 -9.74 2.80
C LEU A 13 -3.42 -9.53 2.08
N LYS A 14 -2.34 -9.93 2.76
CA LYS A 14 -0.97 -9.92 2.22
C LYS A 14 -0.87 -10.55 0.83
N THR A 15 -1.54 -11.69 0.63
CA THR A 15 -1.53 -12.39 -0.66
C THR A 15 -2.26 -11.61 -1.75
N GLN A 16 -3.33 -10.87 -1.42
CA GLN A 16 -4.03 -10.03 -2.40
C GLN A 16 -3.15 -8.87 -2.87
N ILE A 17 -2.35 -8.27 -1.97
CA ILE A 17 -1.36 -7.26 -2.33
C ILE A 17 -0.32 -7.85 -3.29
N MET A 18 0.22 -9.03 -2.96
CA MET A 18 1.24 -9.70 -3.77
C MET A 18 0.80 -9.90 -5.21
N TYR A 19 -0.39 -10.49 -5.41
CA TYR A 19 -0.91 -10.79 -6.74
C TYR A 19 -1.32 -9.53 -7.50
N ARG A 20 -1.94 -8.55 -6.84
CA ARG A 20 -2.42 -7.33 -7.52
C ARG A 20 -1.30 -6.39 -7.91
N ALA A 21 -0.25 -6.27 -7.09
CA ALA A 21 0.92 -5.44 -7.38
C ALA A 21 2.05 -6.20 -8.10
N ASN A 22 1.80 -7.46 -8.53
CA ASN A 22 2.77 -8.33 -9.21
C ASN A 22 4.14 -8.42 -8.49
N LEU A 23 4.12 -8.61 -7.17
CA LEU A 23 5.33 -8.63 -6.33
C LEU A 23 5.79 -10.05 -6.05
N SER A 24 7.10 -10.26 -6.00
CA SER A 24 7.65 -11.46 -5.36
C SER A 24 7.42 -11.44 -3.85
N PHE A 25 7.53 -12.60 -3.20
CA PHE A 25 7.40 -12.69 -1.74
C PHE A 25 8.43 -11.83 -0.99
N SER A 26 9.67 -11.75 -1.49
CA SER A 26 10.72 -10.93 -0.88
C SER A 26 10.43 -9.44 -1.02
N GLN A 27 10.07 -8.98 -2.22
CA GLN A 27 9.66 -7.59 -2.48
C GLN A 27 8.47 -7.19 -1.61
N LEU A 28 7.45 -8.04 -1.54
CA LEU A 28 6.28 -7.79 -0.72
C LEU A 28 6.64 -7.57 0.76
N ASN A 29 7.48 -8.45 1.33
CA ASN A 29 7.89 -8.32 2.73
C ASN A 29 8.65 -7.02 3.00
N GLU A 30 9.57 -6.66 2.11
CA GLU A 30 10.35 -5.44 2.22
C GLU A 30 9.45 -4.20 2.16
N TYR A 31 8.56 -4.14 1.17
CA TYR A 31 7.64 -3.01 1.03
C TYR A 31 6.63 -2.90 2.18
N LEU A 32 6.04 -4.02 2.61
CA LEU A 32 5.10 -3.99 3.74
C LEU A 32 5.80 -3.57 5.04
N SER A 33 7.02 -4.04 5.28
CA SER A 33 7.84 -3.62 6.42
C SER A 33 8.14 -2.13 6.37
N PHE A 34 8.58 -1.63 5.22
CA PHE A 34 8.88 -0.21 5.01
C PHE A 34 7.64 0.69 5.21
N LEU A 35 6.53 0.36 4.54
CA LEU A 35 5.29 1.15 4.60
C LEU A 35 4.67 1.16 6.02
N THR A 36 4.79 0.04 6.74
CA THR A 36 4.33 -0.05 8.13
C THR A 36 5.21 0.78 9.06
N LYS A 37 6.55 0.68 8.92
CA LYS A 37 7.50 1.52 9.68
C LYS A 37 7.28 3.01 9.44
N MET A 38 6.89 3.41 8.22
CA MET A 38 6.56 4.79 7.88
C MET A 38 5.15 5.23 8.31
N ASN A 39 4.36 4.33 8.92
CA ASN A 39 2.98 4.54 9.31
C ASN A 39 2.07 4.96 8.12
N LEU A 40 2.40 4.51 6.91
CA LEU A 40 1.55 4.69 5.72
C LEU A 40 0.57 3.52 5.58
N LEU A 41 0.92 2.37 6.15
CA LEU A 41 0.13 1.15 6.18
C LEU A 41 0.04 0.66 7.62
N LYS A 42 -1.12 0.13 8.03
CA LYS A 42 -1.32 -0.51 9.34
C LYS A 42 -1.76 -1.96 9.16
N ILE A 43 -1.49 -2.78 10.17
CA ILE A 43 -1.91 -4.17 10.23
C ILE A 43 -3.00 -4.27 11.31
N GLN A 44 -4.14 -4.85 10.96
CA GLN A 44 -5.25 -5.11 11.85
C GLN A 44 -5.53 -6.61 11.86
N ASN A 45 -5.80 -7.17 13.05
CA ASN A 45 -6.24 -8.55 13.15
C ASN A 45 -7.76 -8.59 13.02
N GLU A 46 -8.24 -9.18 11.93
CA GLU A 46 -9.66 -9.35 11.66
C GLU A 46 -9.92 -10.82 11.38
N ASN A 47 -10.82 -11.45 12.15
CA ASN A 47 -11.17 -12.86 11.99
C ASN A 47 -9.94 -13.80 11.93
N LYS A 48 -8.97 -13.59 12.83
CA LYS A 48 -7.69 -14.34 12.91
C LYS A 48 -6.76 -14.16 11.70
N LYS A 49 -7.02 -13.16 10.84
CA LYS A 49 -6.17 -12.83 9.69
C LYS A 49 -5.57 -11.44 9.84
N ASN A 50 -4.35 -11.28 9.33
CA ASN A 50 -3.70 -9.98 9.26
C ASN A 50 -4.19 -9.25 8.00
N VAL A 51 -4.99 -8.22 8.21
CA VAL A 51 -5.49 -7.30 7.18
C VAL A 51 -4.59 -6.06 7.17
N TYR A 52 -4.08 -5.74 5.99
CA TYR A 52 -3.28 -4.56 5.74
C TYR A 52 -4.20 -3.46 5.23
N ARG A 53 -4.19 -2.30 5.90
CA ARG A 53 -5.03 -1.17 5.56
C ARG A 53 -4.22 0.11 5.48
N THR A 54 -4.47 0.92 4.47
CA THR A 54 -3.86 2.24 4.33
C THR A 54 -4.28 3.14 5.48
N THR A 55 -3.33 3.92 6.03
CA THR A 55 -3.62 4.89 7.09
C THR A 55 -4.02 6.23 6.48
N ALA A 56 -4.56 7.15 7.29
CA ALA A 56 -4.79 8.52 6.85
C ALA A 56 -3.50 9.23 6.38
N LYS A 57 -2.34 8.86 6.93
CA LYS A 57 -1.04 9.36 6.46
C LYS A 57 -0.69 8.76 5.09
N GLY A 58 -1.02 7.49 4.87
CA GLY A 58 -0.92 6.82 3.58
C GLY A 58 -1.80 7.45 2.50
N ASP A 59 -3.03 7.84 2.84
CA ASP A 59 -3.92 8.54 1.90
C ASP A 59 -3.37 9.90 1.49
N LYS A 60 -2.86 10.69 2.44
CA LYS A 60 -2.17 11.96 2.13
C LYS A 60 -0.91 11.77 1.27
N TYR A 61 -0.22 10.63 1.43
CA TYR A 61 0.90 10.29 0.56
C TYR A 61 0.42 10.03 -0.87
N LEU A 62 -0.71 9.32 -1.04
CA LEU A 62 -1.29 9.04 -2.35
C LEU A 62 -1.78 10.30 -3.06
N GLU A 63 -2.39 11.23 -2.34
CA GLU A 63 -2.79 12.55 -2.88
C GLU A 63 -1.57 13.27 -3.47
N LYS A 64 -0.51 13.42 -2.67
CA LYS A 64 0.73 14.07 -3.13
C LYS A 64 1.43 13.30 -4.25
N TYR A 65 1.37 11.98 -4.22
CA TYR A 65 1.93 11.14 -5.28
C TYR A 65 1.21 11.40 -6.61
N LYS A 66 -0.12 11.53 -6.58
CA LYS A 66 -0.92 11.88 -7.75
C LYS A 66 -0.55 13.27 -8.28
N ASP A 67 -0.49 14.27 -7.41
CA ASP A 67 -0.11 15.64 -7.81
C ASP A 67 1.25 15.67 -8.54
N ILE A 68 2.23 14.92 -8.02
CA ILE A 68 3.56 14.82 -8.64
C ILE A 68 3.49 14.05 -9.96
N SER A 69 2.71 12.98 -10.05
CA SER A 69 2.53 12.20 -11.28
C SER A 69 1.93 13.05 -12.40
N ASP A 70 0.93 13.86 -12.06
CA ASP A 70 0.25 14.78 -12.98
C ASP A 70 1.24 15.83 -13.52
N ILE A 71 2.09 16.40 -12.65
CA ILE A 71 3.15 17.35 -13.05
C ILE A 71 4.16 16.69 -14.01
N LEU A 72 4.50 15.41 -13.77
CA LEU A 72 5.48 14.67 -14.57
C LEU A 72 4.92 14.19 -15.91
N GLY A 73 3.64 14.46 -16.21
CA GLY A 73 3.00 14.07 -17.47
C GLY A 73 2.87 12.56 -17.63
N ARG A 74 2.96 11.79 -16.53
CA ARG A 74 2.59 10.38 -16.51
C ARG A 74 1.07 10.30 -16.45
N ASN A 75 0.45 10.50 -17.62
CA ASN A 75 -0.87 9.93 -17.86
C ASN A 75 -0.66 8.42 -17.98
N ASP A 76 -1.32 7.67 -17.10
CA ASP A 76 -1.28 6.21 -17.02
C ASP A 76 -1.55 5.51 -18.37
#